data_AF-A0A2N5AD11-F1
#
_entry.id   AF-A0A2N5AD11-F1
#
_cell.length_a   1.000
_cell.length_b   1.000
_cell.length_c   1.000
_cell.angle_alpha   90.00
_cell.angle_beta   90.00
_cell.angle_gamma   90.00
#
_symmetry.space_group_name_H-M   'P 1'
#
loop_
_entity.id
_entity.type
_entity.pdbx_description
1 polymer ?
#
loop_
_entity_poly.entity_id
_entity_poly.type
_entity_poly.pdbx_seq_one_letter_code
_entity_poly.pdbx_strand_id
1 'polypeptide(L)'
;MAMKTELATVAACDLQIIEYRGQRVVTTEQLAAGYGTDEVNIRKNLSRNLERFEEGKHYFLLTGSELKGFKNLVPESHLVNKHTSQLILWTERGAARMSKVVDTDQAWGYHEELVEFYFTQRDAIPAPSTQVAISRKELALMVIEAEERAEAAALENKTLSATVQSLEKHFTKGMTIPAFCKALN
;
A
#
# COMPACT_ATOMS: atom_id res chain seq x y z
N MET A 1 -29.93 29.10 -14.38
CA MET A 1 -30.49 28.03 -13.53
C MET A 1 -29.32 27.19 -13.06
N ALA A 2 -29.03 27.16 -11.75
CA ALA A 2 -27.96 26.34 -11.21
C ALA A 2 -28.40 24.87 -11.27
N MET A 3 -27.66 24.02 -11.99
CA MET A 3 -27.87 22.58 -11.92
C MET A 3 -27.48 22.13 -10.52
N LYS A 4 -28.48 21.80 -9.72
CA LYS A 4 -28.30 21.18 -8.42
C LYS A 4 -27.85 19.76 -8.71
N THR A 5 -26.55 19.50 -8.57
CA THR A 5 -26.00 18.14 -8.65
C THR A 5 -26.57 17.38 -7.46
N GLU A 6 -27.63 16.61 -7.69
CA GLU A 6 -28.15 15.69 -6.68
C GLU A 6 -27.18 14.51 -6.61
N LEU A 7 -26.45 14.43 -5.50
CA LEU A 7 -25.55 13.32 -5.20
C LEU A 7 -26.42 12.11 -4.82
N ALA A 8 -26.54 11.15 -5.74
CA ALA A 8 -27.19 9.88 -5.46
C ALA A 8 -26.28 9.02 -4.57
N THR A 9 -26.87 8.27 -3.64
CA THR A 9 -26.17 7.26 -2.85
C THR A 9 -25.76 6.11 -3.76
N VAL A 10 -24.46 5.94 -4.01
CA VAL A 10 -23.91 4.85 -4.82
C VAL A 10 -23.43 3.72 -3.89
N ALA A 11 -23.74 2.48 -4.22
CA ALA A 11 -23.23 1.33 -3.48
C ALA A 11 -21.70 1.26 -3.58
N ALA A 12 -21.01 0.93 -2.47
CA ALA A 12 -19.55 0.94 -2.41
C ALA A 12 -18.87 0.08 -3.50
N CYS A 13 -19.55 -0.97 -3.98
CA CYS A 13 -19.08 -1.87 -5.03
C CYS A 13 -18.97 -1.23 -6.42
N ASP A 14 -19.68 -0.12 -6.66
CA ASP A 14 -19.75 0.56 -7.96
C ASP A 14 -18.83 1.79 -8.03
N LEU A 15 -18.10 2.08 -6.95
CA LEU A 15 -17.14 3.19 -6.92
C LEU A 15 -15.84 2.79 -7.61
N GLN A 16 -15.39 3.61 -8.56
CA GLN A 16 -14.07 3.47 -9.14
C GLN A 16 -13.00 3.55 -8.03
N ILE A 17 -12.15 2.54 -7.94
CA ILE A 17 -11.01 2.52 -7.02
C ILE A 17 -9.98 3.52 -7.52
N ILE A 18 -9.70 4.53 -6.71
CA ILE A 18 -8.64 5.52 -6.96
C ILE A 18 -7.47 5.20 -6.05
N GLU A 19 -6.28 5.10 -6.62
CA GLU A 19 -5.05 4.91 -5.87
C GLU A 19 -4.17 6.15 -5.94
N TYR A 20 -3.68 6.58 -4.78
CA TYR A 20 -2.74 7.67 -4.65
C TYR A 20 -1.62 7.29 -3.71
N ARG A 21 -0.36 7.35 -4.20
CA ARG A 21 0.85 6.96 -3.45
C ARG A 21 0.73 5.57 -2.79
N GLY A 22 0.13 4.61 -3.51
CA GLY A 22 -0.05 3.23 -3.03
C GLY A 22 -1.14 3.05 -1.97
N GLN A 23 -1.99 4.06 -1.76
CA GLN A 23 -3.14 3.98 -0.86
C GLN A 23 -4.44 4.18 -1.64
N ARG A 24 -5.46 3.41 -1.29
CA ARG A 24 -6.82 3.65 -1.78
C ARG A 24 -7.33 4.95 -1.18
N VAL A 25 -7.86 5.80 -2.04
CA VAL A 25 -8.36 7.11 -1.67
C VAL A 25 -9.71 7.40 -2.30
N VAL A 26 -10.46 8.30 -1.67
CA VAL A 26 -11.72 8.84 -2.20
C VAL A 26 -11.69 10.36 -2.21
N THR A 27 -12.40 10.96 -3.14
CA THR A 27 -12.60 12.42 -3.20
C THR A 27 -13.57 12.89 -2.11
N THR A 28 -13.64 14.20 -1.88
CA THR A 28 -14.59 14.77 -0.90
C THR A 28 -16.04 14.57 -1.36
N GLU A 29 -16.25 14.62 -2.66
CA GLU A 29 -17.49 14.40 -3.38
C GLU A 29 -18.01 12.97 -3.15
N GLN A 30 -17.14 11.97 -3.36
CA GLN A 30 -17.46 10.56 -3.10
C GLN A 30 -17.71 10.30 -1.61
N LEU A 31 -16.89 10.88 -0.73
CA LEU A 31 -17.06 10.73 0.72
C LEU A 31 -18.40 11.34 1.19
N ALA A 32 -18.77 12.51 0.67
CA ALA A 32 -20.03 13.17 0.98
C ALA A 32 -21.23 12.34 0.51
N ALA A 33 -21.18 11.81 -0.72
CA ALA A 33 -22.21 10.91 -1.25
C ALA A 33 -22.35 9.64 -0.39
N GLY A 34 -21.24 9.03 0.03
CA GLY A 34 -21.24 7.87 0.92
C GLY A 34 -21.84 8.14 2.30
N TYR A 35 -21.65 9.35 2.85
CA TYR A 35 -22.25 9.77 4.11
C TYR A 35 -23.63 10.43 3.96
N GLY A 36 -24.22 10.45 2.77
CA GLY A 36 -25.52 11.10 2.56
C GLY A 36 -25.52 12.59 2.95
N THR A 37 -24.40 13.27 2.77
CA THR A 37 -24.20 14.68 3.11
C THR A 37 -23.61 15.45 1.93
N ASP A 38 -23.39 16.75 2.09
CA ASP A 38 -22.78 17.61 1.09
C ASP A 38 -21.29 17.85 1.37
N GLU A 39 -20.52 18.12 0.31
CA GLU A 39 -19.08 18.39 0.40
C GLU A 39 -18.74 19.51 1.39
N VAL A 40 -19.62 20.52 1.51
CA VAL A 40 -19.44 21.66 2.39
C VAL A 40 -19.44 21.20 3.85
N ASN A 41 -20.33 20.28 4.22
CA ASN A 41 -20.35 19.72 5.57
C ASN A 41 -19.08 18.91 5.88
N ILE A 42 -18.57 18.13 4.92
CA ILE A 42 -17.28 17.41 5.09
C ILE A 42 -16.13 18.40 5.33
N ARG A 43 -16.01 19.44 4.49
CA ARG A 43 -14.95 20.46 4.64
C ARG A 43 -15.05 21.21 5.96
N LYS A 44 -16.27 21.54 6.39
CA LYS A 44 -16.53 22.21 7.67
C LYS A 44 -16.20 21.32 8.88
N ASN A 45 -16.50 20.03 8.81
CA ASN A 45 -16.12 19.08 9.85
C ASN A 45 -14.61 18.87 9.92
N LEU A 46 -13.93 18.81 8.79
CA LEU A 46 -12.46 18.79 8.74
C LEU A 46 -11.89 20.06 9.38
N SER A 47 -12.36 21.25 9.00
CA SER A 47 -11.80 22.50 9.53
C SER A 47 -11.99 22.64 11.05
N ARG A 48 -13.14 22.18 11.57
CA ARG A 48 -13.44 22.22 13.02
C ARG A 48 -12.63 21.23 13.84
N ASN A 49 -12.24 20.11 13.23
CA ASN A 49 -11.55 19.01 13.89
C ASN A 49 -10.13 18.82 13.34
N LEU A 50 -9.53 19.84 12.72
CA LEU A 50 -8.30 19.70 11.96
C LEU A 50 -7.14 19.13 12.80
N GLU A 51 -7.09 19.46 14.10
CA GLU A 51 -6.15 18.89 15.08
C GLU A 51 -6.22 17.36 15.21
N ARG A 52 -7.36 16.77 14.82
CA ARG A 52 -7.61 15.33 14.83
C ARG A 52 -7.30 14.69 13.49
N PHE A 53 -6.87 15.44 12.47
CA PHE A 53 -6.49 14.90 11.18
C PHE A 53 -4.99 15.15 10.93
N GLU A 54 -4.38 14.22 10.20
CA GLU A 54 -2.94 14.21 9.94
C GLU A 54 -2.80 14.03 8.43
N GLU A 55 -2.14 14.98 7.78
CA GLU A 55 -1.85 14.89 6.35
C GLU A 55 -0.89 13.72 6.09
N GLY A 56 -1.11 12.98 5.00
CA GLY A 56 -0.38 11.77 4.65
C GLY A 56 -0.92 10.48 5.27
N LYS A 57 -1.71 10.59 6.34
CA LYS A 57 -2.31 9.44 7.05
C LYS A 57 -3.82 9.38 6.90
N HIS A 58 -4.49 10.51 7.07
CA HIS A 58 -5.95 10.62 6.98
C HIS A 58 -6.38 11.25 5.66
N TYR A 59 -5.63 12.23 5.17
CA TYR A 59 -5.91 12.87 3.90
C TYR A 59 -4.63 13.31 3.20
N PHE A 60 -4.72 13.61 1.91
CA PHE A 60 -3.70 14.30 1.12
C PHE A 60 -4.29 15.57 0.54
N LEU A 61 -3.59 16.70 0.71
CA LEU A 61 -3.98 17.95 0.07
C LEU A 61 -3.17 18.14 -1.22
N LEU A 62 -3.83 17.96 -2.36
CA LEU A 62 -3.21 18.13 -3.67
C LEU A 62 -3.42 19.57 -4.15
N THR A 63 -2.32 20.25 -4.46
CA THR A 63 -2.33 21.60 -5.04
C THR A 63 -1.35 21.72 -6.20
N GLY A 64 -1.49 22.75 -7.03
CA GLY A 64 -0.52 23.10 -8.07
C GLY A 64 -0.19 21.96 -9.03
N SER A 65 1.10 21.64 -9.15
CA SER A 65 1.60 20.60 -10.07
C SER A 65 1.16 19.19 -9.69
N GLU A 66 1.02 18.90 -8.39
CA GLU A 66 0.61 17.59 -7.90
C GLU A 66 -0.86 17.31 -8.28
N LEU A 67 -1.72 18.30 -8.12
CA LEU A 67 -3.11 18.24 -8.57
C LEU A 67 -3.20 18.08 -10.09
N LYS A 68 -2.37 18.80 -10.85
CA LYS A 68 -2.33 18.68 -12.31
C LYS A 68 -1.88 17.28 -12.75
N GLY A 69 -0.88 16.71 -12.09
CA GLY A 69 -0.42 15.35 -12.32
C GLY A 69 -1.53 14.32 -12.03
N PHE A 70 -2.20 14.45 -10.88
CA PHE A 70 -3.30 13.57 -10.51
C PHE A 70 -4.47 13.63 -11.51
N LYS A 71 -4.88 14.83 -11.94
CA LYS A 71 -5.92 15.02 -12.97
C LYS A 71 -5.58 14.36 -14.32
N ASN A 72 -4.31 14.18 -14.65
CA ASN A 72 -3.88 13.49 -15.87
C ASN A 72 -3.86 11.96 -15.72
N LEU A 73 -3.70 11.47 -14.48
CA LEU A 73 -3.64 10.04 -14.17
C LEU A 73 -5.03 9.42 -14.06
N VAL A 74 -6.00 10.18 -13.57
CA VAL A 74 -7.40 9.75 -13.45
C VAL A 74 -8.09 9.99 -14.80
N PRO A 75 -8.43 8.94 -15.58
CA PRO A 75 -8.93 9.10 -16.95
C PRO A 75 -10.33 9.72 -17.02
N GLU A 76 -11.10 9.67 -15.93
CA GLU A 76 -12.44 10.24 -15.87
C GLU A 76 -12.40 11.73 -15.52
N SER A 77 -12.68 12.57 -16.52
CA SER A 77 -12.77 14.03 -16.37
C SER A 77 -13.85 14.52 -15.39
N HIS A 78 -14.72 13.61 -14.92
CA HIS A 78 -15.86 13.91 -14.06
C HIS A 78 -15.54 13.82 -12.57
N LEU A 79 -14.47 13.12 -12.17
CA LEU A 79 -14.12 12.93 -10.75
C LEU A 79 -13.60 14.20 -10.09
N VAL A 80 -12.93 15.07 -10.85
CA VAL A 80 -12.36 16.32 -10.33
C VAL A 80 -12.62 17.45 -11.31
N ASN A 81 -13.29 18.51 -10.85
CA ASN A 81 -13.53 19.68 -11.67
C ASN A 81 -12.20 20.28 -12.18
N LYS A 82 -12.16 20.59 -13.49
CA LYS A 82 -10.99 21.18 -14.16
C LYS A 82 -10.50 22.45 -13.46
N HIS A 83 -11.40 23.26 -12.91
CA HIS A 83 -11.11 24.53 -12.23
C HIS A 83 -10.73 24.37 -10.75
N THR A 84 -10.81 23.18 -10.18
CA THR A 84 -10.38 22.93 -8.80
C THR A 84 -8.90 23.26 -8.64
N SER A 85 -8.60 24.18 -7.72
CA SER A 85 -7.25 24.64 -7.36
C SER A 85 -6.62 23.82 -6.22
N GLN A 86 -7.46 23.17 -5.41
CA GLN A 86 -7.07 22.33 -4.28
C GLN A 86 -8.02 21.13 -4.18
N LEU A 87 -7.47 19.92 -4.03
CA LEU A 87 -8.25 18.70 -3.88
C LEU A 87 -7.82 17.98 -2.61
N ILE A 88 -8.78 17.52 -1.82
CA ILE A 88 -8.53 16.66 -0.68
C ILE A 88 -8.88 15.22 -1.07
N LEU A 89 -7.90 14.34 -0.96
CA LEU A 89 -8.06 12.90 -1.11
C LEU A 89 -8.07 12.26 0.28
N TRP A 90 -9.09 11.47 0.57
CA TRP A 90 -9.29 10.82 1.86
C TRP A 90 -8.81 9.38 1.81
N THR A 91 -7.97 8.99 2.76
CA THR A 91 -7.63 7.57 2.94
C THR A 91 -8.77 6.83 3.62
N GLU A 92 -8.76 5.50 3.59
CA GLU A 92 -9.71 4.68 4.38
C GLU A 92 -9.71 5.08 5.87
N ARG A 93 -8.52 5.36 6.43
CA ARG A 93 -8.39 5.84 7.82
C ARG A 93 -9.00 7.22 8.02
N GLY A 94 -8.88 8.09 7.02
CA GLY A 94 -9.51 9.41 7.02
C GLY A 94 -11.02 9.34 6.99
N ALA A 95 -11.58 8.50 6.11
CA ALA A 95 -13.01 8.23 6.04
C ALA A 95 -13.51 7.70 7.40
N ALA A 96 -12.91 6.62 7.92
CA ALA A 96 -13.24 6.07 9.24
C ALA A 96 -13.17 7.09 10.39
N ARG A 97 -12.27 8.08 10.31
CA ARG A 97 -12.19 9.17 11.29
C ARG A 97 -13.26 10.24 11.06
N MET A 98 -13.58 10.55 9.81
CA MET A 98 -14.61 11.51 9.44
C MET A 98 -16.01 11.02 9.86
N SER A 99 -16.29 9.72 9.79
CA SER A 99 -17.58 9.18 10.26
C SER A 99 -17.85 9.41 11.75
N LYS A 100 -16.81 9.67 12.56
CA LYS A 100 -16.98 10.05 13.97
C LYS A 100 -17.50 11.47 14.19
N VAL A 101 -17.39 12.34 13.19
CA VAL A 101 -17.73 13.76 13.31
C VAL A 101 -18.87 14.19 12.39
N VAL A 102 -19.16 13.40 11.35
CA VAL A 102 -20.31 13.61 10.46
C VAL A 102 -21.53 12.96 11.08
N ASP A 103 -22.51 13.78 11.43
CA ASP A 103 -23.73 13.35 12.11
C ASP A 103 -24.84 13.04 11.08
N THR A 104 -24.74 11.86 10.44
CA THR A 104 -25.69 11.37 9.43
C THR A 104 -25.88 9.87 9.59
N ASP A 105 -27.09 9.36 9.36
CA ASP A 105 -27.41 7.93 9.49
C ASP A 105 -26.47 7.03 8.68
N GLN A 106 -26.04 7.48 7.49
CA GLN A 106 -25.11 6.75 6.64
C GLN A 106 -23.69 6.69 7.23
N ALA A 107 -23.21 7.78 7.84
CA ALA A 107 -21.93 7.79 8.55
C ALA A 107 -21.96 6.89 9.79
N TRP A 108 -23.09 6.87 10.51
CA TRP A 108 -23.33 5.94 11.61
C TRP A 108 -23.32 4.48 11.12
N GLY A 109 -24.00 4.18 10.02
CA GLY A 109 -23.99 2.85 9.39
C GLY A 109 -22.59 2.40 8.98
N TYR A 110 -21.80 3.27 8.35
CA TYR A 110 -20.41 2.98 8.02
C TYR A 110 -19.55 2.72 9.26
N HIS A 111 -19.78 3.44 10.36
CA HIS A 111 -19.09 3.17 11.61
C HIS A 111 -19.48 1.81 12.19
N GLU A 112 -20.76 1.46 12.15
CA GLU A 112 -21.26 0.17 12.60
C GLU A 112 -20.62 -0.97 11.80
N GLU A 113 -20.53 -0.85 10.47
CA GLU A 113 -19.85 -1.83 9.61
C GLU A 113 -18.37 -2.01 9.97
N LEU A 114 -17.66 -0.93 10.28
CA LEU A 114 -16.26 -1.00 10.72
C LEU A 114 -16.12 -1.70 12.08
N VAL A 115 -17.05 -1.45 12.98
CA VAL A 115 -17.10 -2.06 14.31
C VAL A 115 -17.41 -3.56 14.18
N GLU A 116 -18.46 -3.90 13.45
CA GLU A 116 -18.85 -5.29 13.17
C GLU A 116 -17.68 -6.03 12.52
N PHE A 117 -17.08 -5.47 11.47
CA PHE A 117 -15.91 -6.05 10.82
C PHE A 117 -14.75 -6.32 11.79
N TYR A 118 -14.45 -5.41 12.72
CA TYR A 118 -13.42 -5.63 13.72
C TYR A 118 -13.75 -6.83 14.62
N PHE A 119 -14.99 -6.97 15.07
CA PHE A 119 -15.40 -8.08 15.93
C PHE A 119 -15.52 -9.41 15.17
N THR A 120 -16.10 -9.41 13.97
CA THR A 120 -16.16 -10.62 13.11
C THR A 120 -14.77 -11.10 12.72
N GLN A 121 -13.86 -10.19 12.34
CA GLN A 121 -12.49 -10.57 12.00
C GLN A 121 -11.66 -10.96 13.22
N ARG A 122 -11.93 -10.38 14.39
CA ARG A 122 -11.26 -10.79 15.62
C ARG A 122 -11.50 -12.27 15.93
N ASP A 123 -12.69 -12.77 15.64
CA ASP A 123 -13.03 -14.19 15.81
C ASP A 123 -12.46 -15.07 14.68
N ALA A 124 -12.17 -14.48 13.51
CA ALA A 124 -11.53 -15.13 12.38
C ALA A 124 -9.99 -15.08 12.41
N ILE A 125 -9.38 -14.19 13.21
CA ILE A 125 -7.95 -14.23 13.51
C ILE A 125 -7.75 -15.48 14.37
N PRO A 126 -7.11 -16.54 13.85
CA PRO A 126 -6.77 -17.66 14.70
C PRO A 126 -5.97 -17.12 15.88
N ALA A 127 -6.34 -17.52 17.10
CA ALA A 127 -5.52 -17.26 18.27
C ALA A 127 -4.05 -17.60 17.94
N PRO A 128 -3.05 -17.00 18.61
CA PRO A 128 -1.61 -17.26 18.36
C PRO A 128 -1.15 -18.73 18.48
N SER A 129 -2.07 -19.69 18.64
CA SER A 129 -1.86 -21.12 18.66
C SER A 129 -2.25 -21.86 17.37
N THR A 130 -2.79 -21.24 16.33
CA THR A 130 -2.73 -21.86 14.99
C THR A 130 -1.38 -21.57 14.36
N GLN A 131 -0.33 -22.02 15.04
CA GLN A 131 0.79 -22.60 14.34
C GLN A 131 0.14 -23.56 13.34
N VAL A 132 0.35 -23.35 12.04
CA VAL A 132 0.25 -24.47 11.10
C VAL A 132 1.01 -25.59 11.80
N ALA A 133 0.30 -26.64 12.22
CA ALA A 133 0.91 -27.70 13.01
C ALA A 133 1.81 -28.46 12.04
N ILE A 134 2.97 -27.88 11.73
CA ILE A 134 4.02 -28.52 10.98
C ILE A 134 4.36 -29.72 11.85
N SER A 135 4.02 -30.90 11.33
CA SER A 135 4.28 -32.13 12.03
C SER A 135 5.78 -32.19 12.31
N ARG A 136 6.18 -32.84 13.42
CA ARG A 136 7.61 -33.05 13.72
C ARG A 136 8.36 -33.69 12.54
N LYS A 137 7.63 -34.47 11.72
CA LYS A 137 8.15 -35.09 10.50
C LYS A 137 8.47 -34.07 9.41
N GLU A 138 7.58 -33.12 9.13
CA GLU A 138 7.82 -32.07 8.13
C GLU A 138 8.96 -31.15 8.56
N LEU A 139 9.02 -30.81 9.85
CA LEU A 139 10.12 -30.02 10.40
C LEU A 139 11.47 -30.74 10.24
N ALA A 140 11.52 -32.04 10.55
CA ALA A 140 12.72 -32.84 10.37
C ALA A 140 13.16 -32.92 8.90
N LEU A 141 12.20 -33.04 7.97
CA LEU A 141 12.50 -33.08 6.54
C LEU A 141 13.11 -31.75 6.06
N MET A 142 12.54 -30.61 6.47
CA MET A 142 13.07 -29.29 6.12
C MET A 142 14.48 -29.06 6.66
N VAL A 143 14.77 -29.55 7.87
CA VAL A 143 16.11 -29.44 8.46
C VAL A 143 17.13 -30.25 7.65
N ILE A 144 16.79 -31.49 7.28
CA ILE A 144 17.66 -32.34 6.46
C ILE A 144 17.92 -31.68 5.10
N GLU A 145 16.88 -31.19 4.43
CA GLU A 145 17.03 -30.51 3.12
C GLU A 145 17.85 -29.22 3.20
N ALA A 146 17.83 -28.53 4.34
CA ALA A 146 18.63 -27.34 4.57
C ALA A 146 20.10 -27.69 4.84
N GLU A 147 20.34 -28.75 5.62
CA GLU A 147 21.69 -29.27 5.88
C GLU A 147 22.35 -29.77 4.59
N GLU A 148 21.66 -30.58 3.79
CA GLU A 148 22.16 -31.06 2.50
C GLU A 148 22.50 -29.90 1.54
N ARG A 149 21.66 -28.86 1.49
CA ARG A 149 21.93 -27.65 0.68
C ARG A 149 23.13 -26.87 1.20
N ALA A 150 23.30 -26.76 2.52
CA ALA A 150 24.44 -26.08 3.11
C ALA A 150 25.75 -26.83 2.84
N GLU A 151 25.75 -28.17 2.92
CA GLU A 151 26.90 -29.00 2.59
C GLU A 151 27.29 -28.90 1.11
N ALA A 152 26.31 -28.96 0.20
CA ALA A 152 26.54 -28.78 -1.23
C ALA A 152 27.17 -27.41 -1.55
N ALA A 153 26.62 -26.33 -0.97
CA ALA A 153 27.15 -24.99 -1.13
C ALA A 153 28.55 -24.81 -0.52
N ALA A 154 28.86 -25.51 0.58
CA ALA A 154 30.19 -25.49 1.19
C ALA A 154 31.22 -26.20 0.30
N LEU A 155 30.85 -27.30 -0.34
CA LEU A 155 31.72 -28.01 -1.28
C LEU A 155 31.99 -27.17 -2.53
N GLU A 156 30.95 -26.54 -3.08
CA GLU A 156 31.08 -25.62 -4.23
C GLU A 156 31.96 -24.42 -3.88
N ASN A 157 31.79 -23.81 -2.70
CA ASN A 157 32.68 -22.73 -2.26
C ASN A 157 34.14 -23.20 -2.13
N LYS A 158 34.37 -24.43 -1.68
CA LYS A 158 35.72 -24.99 -1.58
C LYS A 158 36.36 -25.17 -2.96
N THR A 159 35.61 -25.66 -3.96
CA THR A 159 36.12 -25.79 -5.33
C THR A 159 36.38 -24.42 -5.95
N LEU A 160 35.44 -23.49 -5.84
CA LEU A 160 35.61 -22.11 -6.30
C LEU A 160 36.84 -21.45 -5.66
N SER A 161 36.98 -21.55 -4.34
CA SER A 161 38.15 -21.01 -3.62
C SER A 161 39.46 -21.62 -4.12
N ALA A 162 39.51 -22.94 -4.36
CA ALA A 162 40.70 -23.58 -4.94
C ALA A 162 40.99 -23.09 -6.37
N THR A 163 39.97 -22.88 -7.20
CA THR A 163 40.15 -22.30 -8.54
C THR A 163 40.66 -20.86 -8.48
N VAL A 164 40.13 -20.03 -7.58
CA VAL A 164 40.59 -18.65 -7.37
C VAL A 164 42.04 -18.63 -6.93
N GLN A 165 42.44 -19.43 -5.94
CA GLN A 165 43.83 -19.54 -5.52
C GLN A 165 44.76 -20.01 -6.64
N SER A 166 44.29 -20.90 -7.52
CA SER A 166 45.06 -21.32 -8.69
C SER A 166 45.25 -20.15 -9.66
N LEU A 167 44.18 -19.41 -9.98
CA LEU A 167 44.21 -18.26 -10.89
C LEU A 167 45.07 -17.11 -10.33
N GLU A 168 45.04 -16.87 -9.02
CA GLU A 168 45.86 -15.86 -8.35
C GLU A 168 47.37 -16.08 -8.56
N LYS A 169 47.83 -17.33 -8.65
CA LYS A 169 49.25 -17.64 -8.94
C LYS A 169 49.71 -17.13 -10.30
N HIS A 170 48.79 -17.01 -11.25
CA HIS A 170 49.06 -16.48 -12.59
C HIS A 170 48.85 -14.98 -12.69
N PHE A 171 48.36 -14.32 -11.62
CA PHE A 171 48.08 -12.89 -11.61
C PHE A 171 49.28 -12.08 -11.06
N THR A 172 49.68 -11.03 -11.77
CA THR A 172 50.67 -10.05 -11.27
C THR A 172 50.11 -8.63 -11.40
N LYS A 173 50.37 -7.80 -10.39
CA LYS A 173 49.82 -6.43 -10.32
C LYS A 173 50.38 -5.59 -11.47
N GLY A 174 49.50 -5.13 -12.36
CA GLY A 174 49.87 -4.36 -13.56
C GLY A 174 49.94 -5.19 -14.86
N MET A 175 49.63 -6.48 -14.82
CA MET A 175 49.58 -7.32 -16.02
C MET A 175 48.39 -6.98 -16.93
N THR A 176 48.63 -6.97 -18.24
CA THR A 176 47.56 -6.77 -19.24
C THR A 176 46.72 -8.04 -19.43
N ILE A 177 45.42 -7.90 -19.71
CA ILE A 177 44.49 -9.02 -19.94
C ILE A 177 45.03 -10.06 -20.96
N PRO A 178 45.61 -9.67 -22.12
CA PRO A 178 46.16 -10.63 -23.08
C PRO A 178 47.33 -11.48 -22.52
N ALA A 179 48.14 -10.90 -21.63
CA ALA A 179 49.27 -11.59 -21.01
C ALA A 179 48.80 -12.60 -19.94
N PHE A 180 47.73 -12.29 -19.20
CA PHE A 180 47.08 -13.25 -18.29
C PHE A 180 46.54 -14.45 -19.05
N CYS A 181 45.77 -14.21 -20.13
CA CYS A 181 45.20 -15.29 -20.95
C CYS A 181 46.29 -16.19 -21.56
N LYS A 182 47.46 -15.64 -21.92
CA LYS A 182 48.60 -16.42 -22.43
C LYS A 182 49.24 -17.31 -21.37
N ALA A 183 49.15 -16.93 -20.09
CA ALA A 183 49.69 -17.70 -18.96
C ALA A 183 48.76 -18.82 -18.45
N LEU A 184 47.52 -18.89 -18.97
CA LEU A 184 46.52 -19.92 -18.65
C LEU A 184 46.49 -21.08 -19.66
N ASN A 185 47.16 -20.94 -20.82
CA ASN A 185 47.34 -21.98 -21.84
C ASN A 185 48.68 -22.71 -21.65
#